data_AF-A0A7S2HHS6-F1
#
_entry.id   AF-A0A7S2HHS6-F1
#
_cell.length_a   1.000
_cell.length_b   1.000
_cell.length_c   1.000
_cell.angle_alpha   90.00
_cell.angle_beta   90.00
_cell.angle_gamma   90.00
#
_symmetry.space_group_name_H-M   'P 1'
#
loop_
_entity.id
_entity.type
_entity.pdbx_description
1 polymer ?
#
loop_
_entity_poly.entity_id
_entity_poly.type
_entity_poly.pdbx_seq_one_letter_code
_entity_poly.pdbx_strand_id
1 'polypeptide(L)'
;GDYGGPHFLLPGFVIAAYIVGRQRVFSEAYLRAIEAYLRNHQQADGGWGTHIESPSTMFGSVLNYTALRLVGVAVDDPACVEGRNFLSKHGGEAYLRAI
;
A
#
# COMPACT_ATOMS: atom_id res chain seq x y z
N GLY A 1 10.03 18.93 -12.67
CA GLY A 1 8.57 18.69 -12.52
C GLY A 1 8.37 17.32 -11.91
N ASP A 2 7.19 17.09 -11.33
CA ASP A 2 6.79 15.75 -10.88
C ASP A 2 6.55 14.82 -12.09
N TYR A 3 6.95 13.56 -11.97
CA TYR A 3 6.76 12.49 -12.97
C TYR A 3 6.20 11.22 -12.31
N GLY A 4 5.38 11.41 -11.26
CA GLY A 4 4.60 10.36 -10.64
C GLY A 4 3.42 9.88 -11.52
N GLY A 5 2.58 9.03 -10.94
CA GLY A 5 1.38 8.50 -11.61
C GLY A 5 1.21 7.01 -11.38
N PRO A 6 2.15 6.16 -11.83
CA PRO A 6 2.09 4.72 -11.58
C PRO A 6 2.14 4.41 -10.08
N HIS A 7 1.15 3.68 -9.58
CA HIS A 7 0.96 3.42 -8.16
C HIS A 7 1.37 1.99 -7.75
N PHE A 8 2.39 1.45 -8.43
CA PHE A 8 3.01 0.16 -8.14
C PHE A 8 4.54 0.24 -7.97
N LEU A 9 5.17 1.36 -8.35
CA LEU A 9 6.63 1.53 -8.29
C LEU A 9 7.13 1.68 -6.84
N LEU A 10 6.59 2.66 -6.12
CA LEU A 10 6.93 2.89 -4.73
C LEU A 10 6.66 1.69 -3.82
N PRO A 11 5.45 1.09 -3.81
CA PRO A 11 5.20 -0.09 -2.97
C PRO A 11 6.09 -1.28 -3.37
N GLY A 12 6.36 -1.47 -4.66
CA GLY A 12 7.31 -2.48 -5.14
C GLY A 12 8.73 -2.25 -4.58
N PHE A 13 9.21 -1.01 -4.55
CA PHE A 13 10.51 -0.68 -3.98
C PHE A 13 10.57 -0.91 -2.46
N VAL A 14 9.51 -0.54 -1.72
CA VAL A 14 9.40 -0.82 -0.28
C VAL A 14 9.47 -2.32 0.00
N ILE A 15 8.70 -3.13 -0.75
CA ILE A 15 8.68 -4.59 -0.62
C ILE A 15 10.07 -5.17 -0.94
N ALA A 16 10.70 -4.75 -2.03
CA ALA A 16 12.04 -5.22 -2.39
C ALA A 16 13.07 -4.89 -1.31
N ALA A 17 13.07 -3.64 -0.81
CA ALA A 17 13.96 -3.20 0.26
C ALA A 17 13.74 -4.01 1.55
N TYR A 18 12.50 -4.38 1.86
CA TYR A 18 12.19 -5.26 2.98
C TYR A 18 12.76 -6.67 2.79
N ILE A 19 12.52 -7.29 1.63
CA ILE A 19 12.98 -8.65 1.31
C ILE A 19 14.52 -8.74 1.39
N VAL A 20 15.24 -7.75 0.88
CA VAL A 20 16.71 -7.75 0.88
C VAL A 20 17.33 -7.26 2.21
N GLY A 21 16.53 -6.96 3.23
CA GLY A 21 17.00 -6.49 4.54
C GLY A 21 17.64 -5.10 4.52
N ARG A 22 17.18 -4.22 3.62
CA ARG A 22 17.73 -2.86 3.40
C ARG A 22 16.74 -1.75 3.73
N GLN A 23 15.85 -1.96 4.70
CA GLN A 23 14.84 -0.99 5.13
C GLN A 23 15.46 0.36 5.60
N ARG A 24 16.69 0.33 6.12
CA ARG A 24 17.43 1.54 6.56
C ARG A 24 17.85 2.47 5.41
N VAL A 25 17.56 2.11 4.16
CA VAL A 25 17.70 3.02 3.01
C VAL A 25 16.72 4.20 3.12
N PHE A 26 15.60 4.02 3.82
CA PHE A 26 14.65 5.09 4.09
C PHE A 26 15.00 5.78 5.41
N SER A 27 15.16 7.10 5.36
CA SER A 27 15.19 7.90 6.59
C SER A 27 13.79 7.97 7.20
N GLU A 28 13.69 8.34 8.47
CA GLU A 28 12.41 8.59 9.15
C GLU A 28 11.52 9.60 8.41
N ALA A 29 12.12 10.61 7.79
CA ALA A 29 11.38 11.59 6.98
C ALA A 29 10.83 10.94 5.70
N TYR A 30 11.60 10.07 5.05
CA TYR A 30 11.13 9.32 3.88
C TYR A 30 10.03 8.33 4.25
N LEU A 31 10.13 7.62 5.37
CA LEU A 31 9.07 6.70 5.82
C LEU A 31 7.75 7.44 6.04
N ARG A 32 7.78 8.60 6.72
CA ARG A 32 6.59 9.45 6.88
C ARG A 32 6.04 9.97 5.56
N ALA A 33 6.90 10.33 4.61
CA ALA A 33 6.46 10.79 3.30
C ALA A 33 5.82 9.66 2.47
N ILE A 34 6.38 8.45 2.54
CA ILE A 34 5.83 7.24 1.90
C ILE A 34 4.45 6.94 2.49
N GLU A 35 4.34 6.91 3.82
CA GLU A 35 3.05 6.71 4.50
C GLU A 35 2.01 7.74 4.06
N ALA A 36 2.35 9.04 4.12
CA ALA A 36 1.44 10.10 3.71
C ALA A 36 1.01 9.95 2.24
N TYR A 37 1.95 9.62 1.35
CA TYR A 37 1.65 9.39 -0.07
C TYR A 37 0.69 8.22 -0.28
N LEU A 38 0.91 7.08 0.40
CA LEU A 38 0.04 5.91 0.31
C LEU A 38 -1.38 6.23 0.83
N ARG A 39 -1.48 6.93 1.97
CA ARG A 39 -2.78 7.33 2.55
C ARG A 39 -3.54 8.30 1.65
N ASN A 40 -2.86 9.30 1.09
CA ASN A 40 -3.49 10.31 0.23
C ASN A 40 -4.14 9.73 -1.04
N HIS A 41 -3.67 8.58 -1.49
CA HIS A 41 -4.19 7.90 -2.68
C HIS A 41 -5.08 6.70 -2.37
N GLN A 42 -5.35 6.44 -1.08
CA GLN A 42 -6.38 5.48 -0.69
C GLN A 42 -7.74 6.02 -1.11
N GLN A 43 -8.51 5.18 -1.78
CA GLN A 43 -9.82 5.55 -2.29
C GLN A 43 -10.88 5.41 -1.19
N ALA A 44 -12.04 6.01 -1.41
CA ALA A 44 -13.16 5.97 -0.45
C ALA A 44 -13.69 4.55 -0.17
N ASP A 45 -13.40 3.57 -1.04
CA ASP A 45 -13.73 2.16 -0.84
C ASP A 45 -12.65 1.38 -0.07
N GLY A 46 -11.59 2.07 0.40
CA GLY A 46 -10.47 1.52 1.13
C GLY A 46 -9.34 0.97 0.27
N GLY A 47 -9.54 0.85 -1.06
CA GLY A 47 -8.56 0.28 -1.97
C GLY A 47 -7.58 1.29 -2.58
N TRP A 48 -6.74 0.79 -3.49
CA TRP A 48 -5.82 1.58 -4.30
C TRP A 48 -5.83 1.13 -5.77
N GLY A 49 -5.66 2.10 -6.66
CA GLY A 49 -5.54 1.89 -8.09
C GLY A 49 -4.13 1.46 -8.55
N THR A 50 -3.99 1.14 -9.83
CA THR A 50 -2.69 0.87 -10.48
C THR A 50 -1.94 2.16 -10.86
N HIS A 51 -2.65 3.28 -10.94
CA HIS A 51 -2.14 4.63 -10.99
C HIS A 51 -3.02 5.57 -10.16
N ILE A 52 -2.53 6.77 -9.84
CA ILE A 52 -3.17 7.69 -8.88
C ILE A 52 -4.60 8.13 -9.24
N GLU A 53 -4.97 8.08 -10.53
CA GLU A 53 -6.31 8.42 -11.04
C GLU A 53 -7.20 7.19 -11.32
N SER A 54 -6.67 5.97 -11.17
CA SER A 54 -7.47 4.76 -11.43
C SER A 54 -8.36 4.41 -10.24
N PRO A 55 -9.53 3.79 -10.48
CA PRO A 55 -10.30 3.13 -9.44
C PRO A 55 -9.48 2.05 -8.73
N SER A 56 -9.93 1.67 -7.53
CA SER A 56 -9.32 0.60 -6.77
C SER A 56 -9.27 -0.71 -7.54
N THR A 57 -8.12 -1.37 -7.49
CA THR A 57 -7.89 -2.69 -8.11
C THR A 57 -7.30 -3.65 -7.10
N MET A 58 -7.47 -4.95 -7.28
CA MET A 58 -6.81 -5.94 -6.43
C MET A 58 -5.28 -5.79 -6.47
N PHE A 59 -4.69 -5.64 -7.65
CA PHE A 59 -3.24 -5.49 -7.80
C PHE A 59 -2.69 -4.26 -7.06
N GLY A 60 -3.29 -3.08 -7.32
CA GLY A 60 -2.89 -1.85 -6.64
C GLY A 60 -3.10 -1.94 -5.12
N SER A 61 -4.24 -2.47 -4.68
CA SER A 61 -4.57 -2.54 -3.26
C SER A 61 -3.66 -3.47 -2.48
N VAL A 62 -3.32 -4.64 -3.04
CA VAL A 62 -2.41 -5.60 -2.37
C VAL A 62 -1.03 -4.98 -2.18
N LEU A 63 -0.47 -4.36 -3.21
CA LEU A 63 0.86 -3.77 -3.15
C LEU A 63 0.91 -2.59 -2.16
N ASN A 64 -0.06 -1.68 -2.25
CA ASN A 64 -0.09 -0.48 -1.40
C ASN A 64 -0.42 -0.81 0.06
N TYR A 65 -1.37 -1.72 0.32
CA TYR A 65 -1.64 -2.22 1.69
C TYR A 65 -0.38 -2.86 2.28
N THR A 66 0.30 -3.72 1.52
CA THR A 66 1.53 -4.38 1.99
C THR A 66 2.61 -3.34 2.30
N ALA A 67 2.85 -2.38 1.41
CA ALA A 67 3.83 -1.33 1.64
C ALA A 67 3.49 -0.49 2.89
N LEU A 68 2.22 -0.14 3.10
CA LEU A 68 1.75 0.60 4.27
C LEU A 68 2.08 -0.15 5.58
N ARG A 69 1.87 -1.48 5.59
CA ARG A 69 2.26 -2.34 6.73
C ARG A 69 3.77 -2.42 6.94
N LEU A 70 4.54 -2.49 5.85
CA LEU A 70 6.00 -2.62 5.91
C LEU A 70 6.70 -1.32 6.33
N VAL A 71 6.10 -0.16 6.11
CA VAL A 71 6.61 1.12 6.64
C VAL A 71 6.23 1.38 8.10
N GLY A 72 5.51 0.45 8.74
CA GLY A 72 5.29 0.44 10.18
C GLY A 72 3.89 0.86 10.64
N VAL A 73 2.96 1.17 9.73
CA VAL A 73 1.57 1.50 10.10
C VAL A 73 0.89 0.27 10.68
N ALA A 74 0.27 0.39 11.86
CA ALA A 74 -0.31 -0.73 12.62
C ALA A 74 -1.48 -1.42 11.87
N VAL A 75 -1.74 -2.69 12.19
CA VAL A 75 -2.76 -3.50 11.49
C VAL A 75 -4.20 -3.06 11.76
N ASP A 76 -4.40 -2.42 12.91
CA ASP A 76 -5.63 -1.84 13.44
C ASP A 76 -5.77 -0.36 13.09
N ASP A 77 -4.78 0.25 12.43
CA ASP A 77 -4.91 1.59 11.86
C ASP A 77 -6.09 1.63 10.87
N PRO A 78 -6.93 2.69 10.88
CA PRO A 78 -8.09 2.80 10.00
C PRO A 78 -7.78 2.52 8.52
N ALA A 79 -6.68 3.04 7.98
CA ALA A 79 -6.30 2.81 6.58
C ALA A 79 -6.01 1.33 6.30
N CYS A 80 -5.36 0.64 7.25
CA CYS A 80 -5.10 -0.78 7.14
C CYS A 80 -6.38 -1.63 7.31
N VAL A 81 -7.29 -1.22 8.19
CA VAL A 81 -8.58 -1.90 8.36
C VAL A 81 -9.41 -1.79 7.08
N GLU A 82 -9.53 -0.60 6.51
CA GLU A 82 -10.27 -0.35 5.26
C GLU A 82 -9.64 -1.07 4.08
N GLY A 83 -8.32 -1.01 3.94
CA GLY A 83 -7.58 -1.76 2.91
C GLY A 83 -7.80 -3.26 3.02
N ARG A 84 -7.74 -3.83 4.22
CA ARG A 84 -8.02 -5.25 4.44
C ARG A 84 -9.47 -5.60 4.13
N ASN A 85 -10.43 -4.74 4.48
CA ASN A 85 -11.83 -4.94 4.14
C ASN A 85 -12.06 -4.94 2.63
N PHE A 86 -11.42 -4.01 1.90
CA PHE A 86 -11.42 -4.00 0.44
C PHE A 86 -10.89 -5.33 -0.12
N LEU A 87 -9.72 -5.78 0.37
CA LEU A 87 -9.09 -7.03 -0.09
C LEU A 87 -9.96 -8.27 0.20
N SER A 88 -10.54 -8.38 1.39
CA SER A 88 -11.43 -9.48 1.75
C SER A 88 -12.68 -9.52 0.86
N LYS A 89 -13.25 -8.35 0.56
CA LYS A 89 -14.46 -8.23 -0.26
C LYS A 89 -14.23 -8.58 -1.73
N HIS A 90 -13.04 -8.28 -2.27
CA HIS A 90 -12.77 -8.39 -3.72
C HIS A 90 -11.79 -9.52 -4.09
N GLY A 91 -11.09 -10.12 -3.13
CA GLY A 91 -10.06 -11.14 -3.37
C GLY A 91 -10.56 -12.59 -3.44
N GLY A 92 -11.86 -12.83 -3.21
CA GLY A 92 -12.45 -14.17 -3.22
C GLY A 92 -11.91 -15.09 -2.10
N GLU A 93 -12.22 -16.39 -2.18
CA GLU A 93 -11.87 -17.37 -1.12
C GLU A 93 -10.37 -17.48 -0.83
N ALA A 94 -9.52 -17.20 -1.83
CA ALA A 94 -8.06 -17.27 -1.68
C ALA A 94 -7.52 -16.24 -0.67
N TYR A 95 -8.17 -15.08 -0.54
CA TYR A 95 -7.72 -14.02 0.37
C TYR A 95 -8.26 -14.19 1.80
N LEU A 96 -9.39 -14.85 1.99
CA LEU A 96 -9.98 -15.08 3.32
C LEU A 96 -9.11 -15.95 4.26
N ARG A 97 -8.11 -16.65 3.72
CA ARG A 97 -7.24 -17.56 4.49
C ARG A 97 -5.83 -17.01 4.79
N ALA A 98 -5.49 -15.83 4.27
CA ALA A 98 -4.11 -15.30 4.30
C ALA A 98 -3.94 -14.06 5.21
N ILE A 99 -4.99 -13.60 5.88
CA ILE A 99 -5.04 -12.40 6.74
C ILE A 99 -5.50 -12.74 8.14
#